data_AF-A0A957J851-F1
#
_entry.id   AF-A0A957J851-F1
#
_cell.length_a   1.000
_cell.length_b   1.000
_cell.length_c   1.000
_cell.angle_alpha   90.00
_cell.angle_beta   90.00
_cell.angle_gamma   90.00
#
_symmetry.space_group_name_H-M   'P 1'
#
loop_
_entity.id
_entity.type
_entity.pdbx_description
1 polymer ?
#
loop_
_entity_poly.entity_id
_entity_poly.type
_entity_poly.pdbx_seq_one_letter_code
_entity_poly.pdbx_strand_id
1 'polypeptide(L)'
;FQDCPTAVGITTYRLEARNLVGELVSQDRTVSVADNTTPDNPLANTEWAVIAINESPTLTDSLTTLVFDPNGNVSGSAGCNNYSGTYSLSGVNLRFSAVSTSNLFCSEPEGIMEQEQLFIRVLIDVVRFEQPEGASLLVMYDIDGRELVRAVAK
;
A
#
# COMPACT_ATOMS: atom_id res chain seq x y z
N PHE A 1 -30.00 6.77 26.43
CA PHE A 1 -29.15 5.58 26.28
C PHE A 1 -28.71 5.56 24.83
N GLN A 2 -27.41 5.66 24.59
CA GLN A 2 -26.87 5.80 23.23
C GLN A 2 -26.41 4.41 22.80
N ASP A 3 -27.26 3.72 22.04
CA ASP A 3 -27.06 2.33 21.61
C ASP A 3 -26.11 2.21 20.40
N CYS A 4 -25.26 3.21 20.17
CA CYS A 4 -24.27 3.15 19.10
C CYS A 4 -23.12 2.20 19.53
N PRO A 5 -22.80 1.15 18.75
CA PRO A 5 -21.68 0.27 19.05
C PRO A 5 -20.38 1.07 18.94
N THR A 6 -19.49 0.92 19.93
CA THR A 6 -18.18 1.58 19.96
C THR A 6 -17.03 0.62 19.68
N ALA A 7 -17.28 -0.69 19.73
CA ALA A 7 -16.30 -1.71 19.39
C ALA A 7 -16.20 -1.85 17.86
N VAL A 8 -14.97 -1.91 17.35
CA VAL A 8 -14.65 -2.22 15.96
C VAL A 8 -15.27 -3.55 15.56
N GLY A 9 -15.82 -3.60 14.35
CA GLY A 9 -16.41 -4.80 13.77
C GLY A 9 -17.88 -4.61 13.39
N ILE A 10 -18.56 -5.73 13.17
CA ILE A 10 -19.93 -5.76 12.71
C ILE A 10 -20.84 -6.07 13.89
N THR A 11 -21.76 -5.15 14.20
CA THR A 11 -22.83 -5.39 15.18
C THR A 11 -24.16 -5.46 14.45
N THR A 12 -24.89 -6.56 14.62
CA THR A 12 -26.26 -6.69 14.09
C THR A 12 -27.26 -6.50 15.22
N TYR A 13 -28.06 -5.45 15.12
CA TYR A 13 -29.17 -5.16 16.01
C TYR A 13 -30.45 -5.76 15.44
N ARG A 14 -31.23 -6.42 16.28
CA ARG A 14 -32.61 -6.81 15.95
C ARG A 14 -33.55 -5.81 16.62
N LEU A 15 -34.25 -5.02 15.81
CA LEU A 15 -35.32 -4.15 16.30
C LEU A 15 -36.61 -4.96 16.34
N GLU A 16 -37.30 -4.95 17.47
CA GLU A 16 -38.58 -5.61 17.65
C GLU A 16 -39.65 -4.60 18.04
N ALA A 17 -40.77 -4.59 17.32
CA ALA A 17 -41.96 -3.82 17.64
C ALA A 17 -43.10 -4.78 17.96
N ARG A 18 -43.83 -4.50 19.05
CA ARG A 18 -44.95 -5.32 19.50
C ARG A 18 -46.25 -4.52 19.43
N ASN A 19 -47.29 -5.04 18.78
CA ASN A 19 -48.59 -4.36 18.70
C ASN A 19 -49.45 -4.62 19.95
N LEU A 20 -50.60 -3.95 20.06
CA LEU A 20 -51.50 -4.03 21.22
C LEU A 20 -52.12 -5.42 21.43
N VAL A 21 -52.06 -6.29 20.41
CA VAL A 21 -52.58 -7.67 20.46
C VAL A 21 -51.46 -8.70 20.70
N GLY A 22 -50.22 -8.23 20.91
CA GLY A 22 -49.06 -9.08 21.25
C GLY A 22 -48.26 -9.60 20.06
N GLU A 23 -48.63 -9.23 18.83
CA GLU A 23 -47.91 -9.61 17.62
C GLU A 23 -46.57 -8.88 17.54
N LEU A 24 -45.52 -9.60 17.13
CA LEU A 24 -44.16 -9.10 17.00
C LEU A 24 -43.80 -8.92 15.53
N VAL A 25 -43.23 -7.76 15.20
CA VAL A 25 -42.52 -7.53 13.95
C VAL A 25 -41.06 -7.26 14.29
N SER A 26 -40.15 -7.96 13.63
CA SER A 26 -38.71 -7.74 13.82
C SER A 26 -38.02 -7.33 12.53
N GLN A 27 -36.95 -6.55 12.67
CA GLN A 27 -36.10 -6.14 11.57
C GLN A 27 -34.64 -6.08 12.01
N ASP A 28 -33.76 -6.72 11.25
CA ASP A 28 -32.34 -6.69 11.51
C ASP A 28 -31.69 -5.44 10.87
N ARG A 29 -30.72 -4.87 11.58
CA ARG A 29 -29.92 -3.72 11.17
C ARG A 29 -28.46 -3.97 11.50
N THR A 30 -27.62 -3.93 10.47
CA THR A 30 -26.19 -4.13 10.61
C THR A 30 -25.48 -2.78 10.64
N VAL A 31 -24.63 -2.59 11.65
CA VAL A 31 -23.76 -1.43 11.80
C VAL A 31 -22.32 -1.92 11.78
N SER A 32 -21.51 -1.35 10.89
CA SER A 32 -20.07 -1.62 10.83
C SER A 32 -19.33 -0.44 11.45
N VAL A 33 -18.56 -0.70 12.50
CA VAL A 33 -17.62 0.28 13.06
C VAL A 33 -16.26 -0.03 12.46
N ALA A 34 -15.76 0.87 11.62
CA ALA A 34 -14.44 0.73 11.02
C ALA A 34 -13.35 0.87 12.09
N ASP A 35 -12.31 0.05 11.96
CA ASP A 35 -11.09 0.25 12.73
C ASP A 35 -10.31 1.41 12.11
N ASN A 36 -10.26 2.54 12.81
CA ASN A 36 -9.39 3.65 12.41
C ASN A 36 -7.93 3.44 12.88
N THR A 37 -7.55 2.23 13.30
CA THR A 37 -6.15 1.90 13.64
C THR A 37 -5.27 1.65 12.42
N THR A 38 -5.68 2.05 11.20
CA THR A 38 -4.71 2.20 10.12
C THR A 38 -3.58 3.08 10.68
N PRO A 39 -2.34 2.57 10.79
CA PRO A 39 -1.25 3.42 11.24
C PRO A 39 -1.28 4.66 10.35
N ASP A 40 -1.00 5.86 10.91
CA ASP A 40 -0.85 7.07 10.08
C ASP A 40 0.11 6.81 8.89
N ASN A 41 0.99 5.83 9.07
CA ASN A 41 1.88 5.28 8.07
C ASN A 41 1.83 3.74 8.06
N PRO A 42 0.95 3.09 7.28
CA PRO A 42 0.88 1.63 7.20
C PRO A 42 2.08 0.99 6.48
N LEU A 43 2.96 1.81 5.89
CA LEU A 43 4.20 1.36 5.26
C LEU A 43 5.40 1.39 6.22
N ALA A 44 5.30 2.04 7.39
CA ALA A 44 6.42 2.13 8.32
C ALA A 44 6.89 0.74 8.79
N ASN A 45 8.22 0.52 8.79
CA ASN A 45 8.87 -0.74 9.14
C ASN A 45 8.45 -1.91 8.24
N THR A 46 8.25 -1.65 6.95
CA THR A 46 7.92 -2.70 5.96
C THR A 46 9.02 -2.84 4.91
N GLU A 47 9.17 -4.05 4.38
CA GLU A 47 10.06 -4.36 3.27
C GLU A 47 9.28 -5.13 2.18
N TRP A 48 9.53 -4.77 0.92
CA TRP A 48 8.81 -5.30 -0.24
C TRP A 48 9.78 -5.70 -1.35
N ALA A 49 9.45 -6.77 -2.07
CA ALA A 49 10.07 -7.17 -3.33
C ALA A 49 9.23 -6.64 -4.49
N VAL A 50 9.82 -5.86 -5.38
CA VAL A 50 9.14 -5.34 -6.57
C VAL A 50 9.07 -6.44 -7.63
N ILE A 51 7.85 -6.71 -8.09
CA ILE A 51 7.55 -7.77 -9.06
C ILE A 51 7.10 -7.22 -10.41
N ALA A 52 6.66 -5.96 -10.47
CA ALA A 52 6.38 -5.28 -11.72
C ALA A 52 6.68 -3.77 -11.63
N ILE A 53 7.16 -3.21 -12.74
CA ILE A 53 7.44 -1.80 -12.95
C ILE A 53 6.73 -1.39 -14.24
N ASN A 54 5.86 -0.38 -14.16
CA ASN A 54 5.05 0.11 -15.27
C ASN A 54 4.30 -1.04 -15.98
N GLU A 55 3.59 -1.84 -15.19
CA GLU A 55 2.84 -3.05 -15.59
C GLU A 55 3.67 -4.19 -16.20
N SER A 56 5.01 -4.05 -16.29
CA SER A 56 5.91 -5.05 -16.85
C SER A 56 6.62 -5.82 -15.72
N PRO A 57 6.72 -7.16 -15.78
CA PRO A 57 7.45 -7.94 -14.77
C PRO A 57 8.92 -7.51 -14.66
N THR A 58 9.47 -7.59 -13.45
CA THR A 58 10.91 -7.40 -13.25
C THR A 58 11.72 -8.53 -13.89
N LEU A 59 12.95 -8.21 -14.28
CA LEU A 59 13.91 -9.17 -14.84
C LEU A 59 14.15 -10.31 -13.84
N THR A 60 14.18 -11.53 -14.37
CA THR A 60 14.57 -12.72 -13.60
C THR A 60 16.00 -12.54 -13.08
N ASP A 61 16.26 -13.04 -11.88
CA ASP A 61 17.56 -12.91 -11.17
C ASP A 61 18.01 -11.46 -10.91
N SER A 62 17.10 -10.49 -11.03
CA SER A 62 17.28 -9.13 -10.50
C SER A 62 16.44 -8.95 -9.24
N LEU A 63 17.03 -8.35 -8.20
CA LEU A 63 16.31 -8.04 -6.96
C LEU A 63 16.12 -6.52 -6.84
N THR A 64 14.87 -6.09 -6.99
CA THR A 64 14.43 -4.72 -6.72
C THR A 64 13.60 -4.71 -5.45
N THR A 65 13.92 -3.85 -4.49
CA THR A 65 13.27 -3.80 -3.18
C THR A 65 12.86 -2.40 -2.76
N LEU A 66 11.87 -2.32 -1.88
CA LEU A 66 11.44 -1.10 -1.19
C LEU A 66 11.47 -1.36 0.33
N VAL A 67 12.25 -0.59 1.06
CA VAL A 67 12.29 -0.60 2.53
C VAL A 67 11.80 0.75 3.01
N PHE A 68 10.70 0.76 3.76
CA PHE A 68 10.10 1.95 4.33
C PHE A 68 10.39 2.01 5.82
N ASP A 69 11.16 3.01 6.25
CA ASP A 69 11.46 3.22 7.66
C ASP A 69 10.36 4.07 8.34
N PRO A 70 10.28 4.12 9.68
CA PRO A 70 9.27 4.89 10.39
C PRO A 70 9.52 6.40 10.40
N ASN A 71 10.69 6.86 9.95
CA ASN A 71 11.09 8.27 9.92
C ASN A 71 10.81 8.95 8.58
N GLY A 72 10.19 8.25 7.63
CA GLY A 72 9.89 8.77 6.30
C GLY A 72 11.02 8.61 5.29
N ASN A 73 11.95 7.68 5.51
CA ASN A 73 12.97 7.32 4.54
C ASN A 73 12.58 6.04 3.78
N VAL A 74 12.89 6.04 2.49
CA VAL A 74 12.81 4.85 1.64
C VAL A 74 14.22 4.48 1.19
N SER A 75 14.54 3.20 1.16
CA SER A 75 15.78 2.70 0.57
C SER A 75 15.58 1.32 -0.02
N GLY A 76 16.56 0.83 -0.76
CA GLY A 76 16.52 -0.52 -1.30
C GLY A 76 17.53 -0.75 -2.41
N SER A 77 17.40 -1.91 -3.05
CA SER A 77 18.06 -2.22 -4.31
C SER A 77 17.14 -1.80 -5.46
N ALA A 78 17.68 -1.12 -6.46
CA ALA A 78 17.01 -0.85 -7.73
C ALA A 78 17.33 -1.91 -8.80
N GLY A 79 18.12 -2.93 -8.45
CA GLY A 79 18.61 -3.96 -9.36
C GLY A 79 20.13 -4.04 -9.33
N CYS A 80 20.80 -3.10 -10.02
CA CYS A 80 22.26 -2.97 -10.01
C CYS A 80 22.76 -2.06 -8.87
N ASN A 81 22.11 -0.90 -8.72
CA ASN A 81 22.45 0.10 -7.74
C ASN A 81 21.53 0.05 -6.53
N ASN A 82 22.08 0.47 -5.40
CA ASN A 82 21.26 0.82 -4.25
C ASN A 82 20.72 2.24 -4.43
N TYR A 83 19.54 2.48 -3.85
CA TYR A 83 18.95 3.81 -3.82
C TYR A 83 18.51 4.18 -2.41
N SER A 84 18.40 5.49 -2.20
CA SER A 84 17.84 6.06 -0.98
C SER A 84 17.07 7.33 -1.30
N GLY A 85 16.06 7.64 -0.50
CA GLY A 85 15.26 8.85 -0.63
C GLY A 85 14.33 8.99 0.57
N THR A 86 13.36 9.89 0.45
CA THR A 86 12.32 10.09 1.44
C THR A 86 10.95 9.80 0.85
N TYR A 87 9.99 9.51 1.72
CA TYR A 87 8.59 9.38 1.37
C TYR A 87 7.70 10.12 2.37
N SER A 88 6.52 10.51 1.91
CA SER A 88 5.48 11.11 2.75
C SER A 88 4.14 10.47 2.46
N LEU A 89 3.33 10.36 3.51
CA LEU A 89 2.00 9.76 3.45
C LEU A 89 0.93 10.71 4.00
N SER A 90 -0.21 10.73 3.32
CA SER A 90 -1.42 11.39 3.80
C SER A 90 -2.63 10.57 3.37
N GLY A 91 -3.12 9.72 4.27
CA GLY A 91 -4.09 8.68 3.95
C GLY A 91 -3.53 7.72 2.91
N VAL A 92 -4.12 7.71 1.71
CA VAL A 92 -3.69 6.88 0.56
C VAL A 92 -2.70 7.58 -0.36
N ASN A 93 -2.45 8.87 -0.15
CA ASN A 93 -1.51 9.63 -0.97
C ASN A 93 -0.09 9.29 -0.52
N LEU A 94 0.73 8.85 -1.48
CA LEU A 94 2.14 8.52 -1.27
C LEU A 94 2.96 9.33 -2.26
N ARG A 95 4.02 9.97 -1.77
CA ARG A 95 4.98 10.69 -2.62
C ARG A 95 6.39 10.38 -2.20
N PHE A 96 7.26 10.17 -3.18
CA PHE A 96 8.69 10.03 -2.98
C PHE A 96 9.41 11.35 -3.28
N SER A 97 10.56 11.54 -2.66
CA SER A 97 11.38 12.73 -2.82
C SER A 97 12.85 12.43 -2.55
N ALA A 98 13.74 13.31 -3.02
CA ALA A 98 15.19 13.21 -2.79
C ALA A 98 15.78 11.83 -3.14
N VAL A 99 15.28 11.17 -4.18
CA VAL A 99 15.75 9.84 -4.60
C VAL A 99 17.13 9.99 -5.24
N SER A 100 18.08 9.20 -4.73
CA SER A 100 19.47 9.14 -5.18
C SER A 100 19.90 7.69 -5.32
N THR A 101 20.83 7.41 -6.23
CA THR A 101 21.36 6.08 -6.50
C THR A 101 22.87 6.04 -6.35
N SER A 102 23.43 4.86 -6.10
CA SER A 102 24.85 4.62 -6.34
C SER A 102 25.18 4.66 -7.84
N ASN A 103 26.48 4.71 -8.18
CA ASN A 103 26.96 4.79 -9.56
C ASN A 103 27.79 3.54 -9.92
N LEU A 104 27.21 2.35 -9.75
CA LEU A 104 27.72 1.09 -10.28
C LEU A 104 27.17 0.86 -11.69
N PHE A 105 27.94 0.12 -12.47
CA PHE A 105 27.54 -0.35 -13.78
C PHE A 105 27.49 -1.87 -13.76
N CYS A 106 26.35 -2.44 -14.14
CA CYS A 106 26.16 -3.88 -14.26
C CYS A 106 25.77 -4.21 -15.70
N SER A 107 26.35 -5.29 -16.24
CA SER A 107 26.01 -5.79 -17.58
C SER A 107 25.08 -6.99 -17.55
N GLU A 108 24.84 -7.57 -16.37
CA GLU A 108 24.01 -8.76 -16.18
C GLU A 108 23.01 -8.51 -15.03
N PRO A 109 21.76 -9.00 -15.16
CA PRO A 109 21.17 -9.52 -16.41
C PRO A 109 21.04 -8.44 -17.49
N GLU A 110 20.87 -8.85 -18.75
CA GLU A 110 20.63 -7.91 -19.85
C GLU A 110 19.41 -7.04 -19.53
N GLY A 111 19.53 -5.72 -19.67
CA GLY A 111 18.47 -4.77 -19.35
C GLY A 111 18.44 -4.26 -17.91
N ILE A 112 19.37 -4.70 -17.03
CA ILE A 112 19.34 -4.33 -15.60
C ILE A 112 19.44 -2.83 -15.35
N MET A 113 20.24 -2.13 -16.16
CA MET A 113 20.42 -0.68 -16.04
C MET A 113 19.16 0.07 -16.49
N GLU A 114 18.49 -0.42 -17.54
CA GLU A 114 17.23 0.14 -18.04
C GLU A 114 16.10 -0.05 -17.04
N GLN A 115 15.99 -1.24 -16.44
CA GLN A 115 15.02 -1.50 -15.37
C GLN A 115 15.24 -0.58 -14.17
N GLU A 116 16.49 -0.43 -13.72
CA GLU A 116 16.83 0.47 -12.61
C GLU A 116 16.41 1.91 -12.91
N GLN A 117 16.77 2.44 -14.08
CA GLN A 117 16.40 3.80 -14.46
C GLN A 117 14.89 3.98 -14.55
N LEU A 118 14.18 2.98 -15.06
CA LEU A 118 12.72 2.98 -15.12
C LEU A 118 12.13 2.97 -13.71
N PHE A 119 12.61 2.10 -12.82
CA PHE A 119 12.15 2.02 -11.43
C PHE A 119 12.29 3.36 -10.70
N ILE A 120 13.47 3.97 -10.77
CA ILE A 120 13.73 5.27 -10.12
C ILE A 120 12.85 6.37 -10.70
N ARG A 121 12.65 6.37 -12.02
CA ARG A 121 11.75 7.33 -12.68
C ARG A 121 10.32 7.18 -12.17
N VAL A 122 9.76 5.97 -12.18
CA VAL A 122 8.36 5.77 -11.80
C VAL A 122 8.11 6.08 -10.32
N LEU A 123 9.09 5.89 -9.43
CA LEU A 123 8.93 6.31 -8.02
C LEU A 123 8.63 7.82 -7.89
N ILE A 124 9.18 8.65 -8.77
CA ILE A 124 8.96 10.11 -8.75
C ILE A 124 7.51 10.45 -9.15
N ASP A 125 6.88 9.61 -9.98
CA ASP A 125 5.55 9.83 -10.52
C ASP A 125 4.42 9.24 -9.63
N VAL A 126 4.77 8.46 -8.60
CA VAL A 126 3.79 7.91 -7.64
C VAL A 126 3.10 9.02 -6.87
N VAL A 127 1.77 8.96 -6.82
CA VAL A 127 0.94 9.86 -6.00
C VAL A 127 0.02 9.13 -5.02
N ARG A 128 -0.20 7.82 -5.23
CA ARG A 128 -1.14 7.00 -4.47
C ARG A 128 -0.60 5.58 -4.30
N PHE A 129 -0.95 4.94 -3.20
CA PHE A 129 -0.76 3.50 -3.02
C PHE A 129 -2.06 2.79 -2.59
N GLU A 130 -2.09 1.49 -2.79
CA GLU A 130 -3.12 0.59 -2.29
C GLU A 130 -2.50 -0.71 -1.78
N GLN A 131 -3.23 -1.38 -0.88
CA GLN A 131 -2.91 -2.69 -0.34
C GLN A 131 -4.09 -3.65 -0.55
N PRO A 132 -4.35 -4.09 -1.80
CA PRO A 132 -5.57 -4.83 -2.16
C PRO A 132 -5.68 -6.21 -1.48
N GLU A 133 -4.56 -6.82 -1.11
CA GLU A 133 -4.49 -8.05 -0.31
C GLU A 133 -3.95 -7.77 1.11
N GLY A 134 -4.26 -6.59 1.64
CA GLY A 134 -3.70 -6.11 2.90
C GLY A 134 -2.18 -5.98 2.82
N ALA A 135 -1.49 -6.23 3.94
CA ALA A 135 -0.04 -6.06 4.06
C ALA A 135 0.80 -7.06 3.23
N SER A 136 0.20 -7.86 2.34
CA SER A 136 0.91 -8.82 1.48
C SER A 136 1.16 -8.32 0.05
N LEU A 137 0.38 -7.34 -0.42
CA LEU A 137 0.50 -6.78 -1.77
C LEU A 137 0.45 -5.26 -1.70
N LEU A 138 1.46 -4.59 -2.28
CA LEU A 138 1.54 -3.15 -2.43
C LEU A 138 1.45 -2.80 -3.92
N VAL A 139 0.54 -1.88 -4.26
CA VAL A 139 0.42 -1.33 -5.62
C VAL A 139 0.50 0.19 -5.54
N MET A 140 1.30 0.80 -6.40
CA MET A 140 1.50 2.26 -6.45
C MET A 140 1.10 2.80 -7.82
N TYR A 141 0.45 3.96 -7.81
CA TYR A 141 -0.18 4.54 -8.99
C TYR A 141 0.26 5.97 -9.25
N ASP A 142 0.21 6.36 -10.53
CA ASP A 142 0.34 7.75 -10.96
C ASP A 142 -0.97 8.54 -10.79
N ILE A 143 -0.95 9.81 -11.21
CA ILE A 143 -2.10 10.72 -11.11
C ILE A 143 -3.27 10.34 -12.02
N ASP A 144 -3.00 9.59 -13.09
CA ASP A 144 -4.00 9.10 -14.04
C ASP A 144 -4.58 7.74 -13.60
N GLY A 145 -4.08 7.16 -12.50
CA GLY A 145 -4.50 5.87 -11.97
C GLY A 145 -3.83 4.68 -12.65
N ARG A 146 -2.75 4.88 -13.41
CA ARG A 146 -1.96 3.78 -13.99
C ARG A 146 -1.04 3.18 -12.94
N GLU A 147 -0.88 1.87 -13.01
CA GLU A 147 0.00 1.12 -12.11
C GLU A 147 1.46 1.34 -12.48
N LEU A 148 2.22 1.89 -11.54
CA LEU A 148 3.65 2.15 -11.71
C LEU A 148 4.51 1.09 -11.07
N VAL A 149 4.11 0.58 -9.91
CA VAL A 149 4.89 -0.42 -9.18
C VAL A 149 3.95 -1.40 -8.50
N ARG A 150 4.27 -2.68 -8.61
CA ARG A 150 3.65 -3.75 -7.83
C ARG A 150 4.72 -4.49 -7.05
N ALA A 151 4.47 -4.71 -5.77
CA ALA A 151 5.41 -5.35 -4.88
C ALA A 151 4.72 -6.28 -3.88
N VAL A 152 5.41 -7.35 -3.50
CA VAL A 152 4.95 -8.31 -2.49
C VAL A 152 5.77 -8.16 -1.21
N ALA A 153 5.15 -8.38 -0.06
CA ALA A 153 5.85 -8.30 1.22
C ALA A 153 6.99 -9.33 1.29
N LYS A 154 8.11 -8.95 1.93
CA LYS A 154 9.25 -9.85 2.22
C LYS A 154 9.21 -10.40 3.65
#